data_AF-A0A3D3CI60-F1
#
_entry.id   AF-A0A3D3CI60-F1
#
_cell.length_a   1.000
_cell.length_b   1.000
_cell.length_c   1.000
_cell.angle_alpha   90.00
_cell.angle_beta   90.00
_cell.angle_gamma   90.00
#
_symmetry.space_group_name_H-M   'P 1'
#
loop_
_entity.id
_entity.type
_entity.pdbx_description
1 polymer ?
#
loop_
_entity_poly.entity_id
_entity_poly.type
_entity_poly.pdbx_seq_one_letter_code
_entity_poly.pdbx_strand_id
1 'polypeptide(L)'
;MTVSGMERDGGLRDPIAPGRLSQLWTETDDGAYRRSAVLVPFLPGEGAWSLLFLKRASNLSRHGGEVCFPGGMQESGDRTILETALRETEEETAIPPHRIRPLAVLPPECTVVSAVNVHPVVGVLSGVHSVDDLTLNSEEVQDACMVPYSLFFAPPVLHSVLVHGEQVTYPEYFLPNGWRLWGVTARILRRIVTLSVGEGV
;
A
#
# COMPACT_ATOMS: atom_id res chain seq x y z
N MET A 1 -7.49 40.21 29.86
CA MET A 1 -7.36 40.41 28.40
C MET A 1 -6.65 39.19 27.85
N THR A 2 -7.42 38.26 27.28
CA THR A 2 -6.92 36.97 26.78
C THR A 2 -6.56 37.17 25.32
N VAL A 3 -5.29 37.00 24.97
CA VAL A 3 -4.87 37.04 23.57
C VAL A 3 -5.07 35.64 23.00
N SER A 4 -6.11 35.53 22.16
CA SER A 4 -6.40 34.38 21.31
C SER A 4 -5.36 34.31 20.19
N GLY A 5 -4.44 33.35 20.27
CA GLY A 5 -3.54 32.98 19.19
C GLY A 5 -4.09 31.76 18.46
N MET A 6 -4.75 31.99 17.34
CA MET A 6 -5.24 30.96 16.43
C MET A 6 -4.07 30.42 15.61
N GLU A 7 -3.49 29.29 16.03
CA GLU A 7 -2.60 28.51 15.17
C GLU A 7 -3.43 27.89 14.05
N ARG A 8 -3.23 28.40 12.83
CA ARG A 8 -3.78 27.79 11.61
C ARG A 8 -2.92 26.60 11.28
N ASP A 9 -3.32 25.44 11.78
CA ASP A 9 -2.76 24.16 11.38
C ASP A 9 -3.16 23.92 9.92
N GLY A 10 -2.22 24.17 8.99
CA GLY A 10 -2.33 23.83 7.57
C GLY A 10 -2.18 22.33 7.31
N GLY A 11 -2.54 21.50 8.29
CA GLY A 11 -2.38 20.06 8.29
C GLY A 11 -3.24 19.42 7.21
N LEU A 12 -2.56 18.78 6.26
CA LEU A 12 -3.20 17.88 5.31
C LEU A 12 -3.98 16.82 6.10
N ARG A 13 -5.30 16.77 5.91
CA ARG A 13 -6.19 15.85 6.65
C ARG A 13 -5.71 14.40 6.43
N ASP A 14 -5.75 13.60 7.50
CA ASP A 14 -5.49 12.15 7.45
C ASP A 14 -6.25 11.54 6.27
N PRO A 15 -5.57 10.82 5.36
CA PRO A 15 -6.22 10.25 4.17
C PRO A 15 -7.33 9.28 4.57
N ILE A 16 -7.30 8.74 5.79
CA ILE A 16 -8.36 7.89 6.31
C ILE A 16 -9.08 8.64 7.43
N ALA A 17 -10.41 8.78 7.30
CA ALA A 17 -11.21 9.58 8.22
C ALA A 17 -10.93 9.23 9.71
N PRO A 18 -10.63 10.23 10.57
CA PRO A 18 -10.31 9.99 11.97
C PRO A 18 -11.47 9.27 12.68
N GLY A 19 -11.17 8.10 13.27
CA GLY A 19 -12.15 7.22 13.93
C GLY A 19 -12.39 5.87 13.23
N ARG A 20 -12.03 5.69 11.94
CA ARG A 20 -12.13 4.39 11.26
C ARG A 20 -10.94 3.46 11.52
N LEU A 21 -9.80 4.02 11.93
CA LEU A 21 -8.55 3.26 12.12
C LEU A 21 -8.42 2.61 13.51
N SER A 22 -9.05 3.18 14.53
CA SER A 22 -8.93 2.71 15.92
C SER A 22 -9.55 1.33 16.17
N GLN A 23 -10.26 0.76 15.19
CA GLN A 23 -10.87 -0.57 15.26
C GLN A 23 -10.11 -1.65 14.46
N LEU A 24 -9.01 -1.30 13.77
CA LEU A 24 -8.38 -2.21 12.79
C LEU A 24 -7.09 -2.88 13.28
N TRP A 25 -6.69 -2.67 14.53
CA TRP A 25 -5.65 -3.50 15.16
C TRP A 25 -6.25 -4.85 15.55
N THR A 26 -6.23 -5.80 14.63
CA THR A 26 -6.59 -7.19 14.94
C THR A 26 -5.46 -8.08 14.44
N GLU A 27 -4.75 -8.73 15.35
CA GLU A 27 -3.95 -9.90 14.99
C GLU A 27 -4.93 -10.94 14.44
N THR A 28 -4.92 -11.18 13.13
CA THR A 28 -5.71 -12.25 12.54
C THR A 28 -4.95 -13.58 12.69
N ASP A 29 -5.69 -14.63 13.05
CA ASP A 29 -5.22 -16.00 12.97
C ASP A 29 -5.14 -16.39 11.49
N ASP A 30 -3.94 -16.33 10.91
CA ASP A 30 -3.69 -16.66 9.49
C ASP A 30 -3.76 -18.17 9.20
N GLY A 31 -4.03 -19.01 10.19
CA GLY A 31 -4.12 -20.47 10.02
C GLY A 31 -2.85 -21.05 9.39
N ALA A 32 -3.00 -21.91 8.37
CA ALA A 32 -1.89 -22.55 7.65
C ALA A 32 -1.33 -21.70 6.48
N TYR A 33 -1.84 -20.49 6.25
CA TYR A 33 -1.39 -19.65 5.15
C TYR A 33 -0.05 -19.00 5.48
N ARG A 34 0.80 -18.85 4.46
CA ARG A 34 2.03 -18.07 4.64
C ARG A 34 1.67 -16.59 4.77
N ARG A 35 2.42 -15.86 5.60
CA ARG A 35 2.20 -14.45 5.88
C ARG A 35 3.11 -13.58 5.01
N SER A 36 2.57 -12.48 4.52
CA SER A 36 3.28 -11.44 3.79
C SER A 36 2.75 -10.09 4.26
N ALA A 37 3.59 -9.05 4.19
CA ALA A 37 3.18 -7.70 4.52
C ALA A 37 3.58 -6.75 3.40
N VAL A 38 2.71 -5.79 3.10
CA VAL A 38 3.00 -4.69 2.19
C VAL A 38 2.77 -3.37 2.90
N LEU A 39 3.66 -2.40 2.68
CA LEU A 39 3.41 -1.02 3.10
C LEU A 39 2.51 -0.35 2.07
N VAL A 40 1.47 0.36 2.50
CA VAL A 40 0.73 1.31 1.67
C VAL A 40 1.24 2.72 1.99
N PRO A 41 2.25 3.21 1.25
CA PRO A 41 2.97 4.44 1.57
C PRO A 41 2.21 5.67 1.08
N PHE A 42 1.64 6.43 2.02
CA PHE A 42 1.11 7.77 1.77
C PHE A 42 2.22 8.81 1.86
N LEU A 43 2.40 9.60 0.80
CA LEU A 43 3.36 10.69 0.74
C LEU A 43 2.62 12.03 0.79
N PRO A 44 2.89 12.87 1.78
CA PRO A 44 2.32 14.22 1.84
C PRO A 44 3.02 15.12 0.80
N GLY A 45 2.24 15.75 -0.06
CA GLY A 45 2.69 16.82 -0.96
C GLY A 45 2.07 18.17 -0.61
N GLU A 46 2.28 19.18 -1.47
CA GLU A 46 1.66 20.50 -1.34
C GLU A 46 0.14 20.42 -1.55
N GLY A 47 -0.59 20.09 -0.48
CA GLY A 47 -2.06 20.05 -0.46
C GLY A 47 -2.70 18.77 -1.00
N ALA A 48 -1.92 17.77 -1.39
CA ALA A 48 -2.43 16.48 -1.87
C ALA A 48 -1.57 15.31 -1.38
N TRP A 49 -2.20 14.13 -1.27
CA TRP A 49 -1.51 12.88 -0.99
C TRP A 49 -1.15 12.15 -2.28
N SER A 50 0.00 11.50 -2.30
CA SER A 50 0.40 10.53 -3.32
C SER A 50 0.61 9.15 -2.69
N LEU A 51 0.55 8.11 -3.51
CA LEU A 51 0.96 6.76 -3.16
C LEU A 51 2.21 6.37 -3.94
N LEU A 52 3.17 5.73 -3.28
CA LEU A 52 4.34 5.12 -3.92
C LEU A 52 4.01 3.67 -4.33
N PHE A 53 4.33 3.35 -5.57
CA PHE A 53 4.26 2.01 -6.13
C PHE A 53 5.60 1.62 -6.72
N LEU A 54 5.92 0.34 -6.66
CA LEU A 54 7.11 -0.26 -7.23
C LEU A 54 6.74 -1.11 -8.45
N LYS A 55 7.66 -1.22 -9.39
CA LYS A 55 7.63 -2.17 -10.49
C LYS A 55 8.61 -3.28 -10.18
N ARG A 56 8.12 -4.49 -9.96
CA ARG A 56 8.95 -5.66 -9.69
C ARG A 56 9.86 -5.96 -10.86
N ALA A 57 11.10 -6.35 -10.60
CA ALA A 57 12.05 -6.72 -11.63
C ALA A 57 11.53 -7.88 -12.49
N SER A 58 11.70 -7.77 -13.80
CA SER A 58 11.10 -8.71 -14.77
C SER A 58 11.67 -10.13 -14.70
N ASN A 59 12.86 -10.30 -14.13
CA ASN A 59 13.57 -11.57 -13.94
C ASN A 59 13.07 -12.40 -12.74
N LEU A 60 12.18 -11.84 -11.91
CA LEU A 60 11.66 -12.53 -10.73
C LEU A 60 10.77 -13.70 -11.10
N SER A 61 10.99 -14.84 -10.44
CA SER A 61 10.27 -16.10 -10.68
C SER A 61 8.76 -16.00 -10.41
N ARG A 62 8.34 -15.02 -9.60
CA ARG A 62 6.93 -14.73 -9.28
C ARG A 62 6.67 -13.25 -9.42
N HIS A 63 5.55 -12.92 -10.07
CA HIS A 63 5.05 -11.55 -10.20
C HIS A 63 6.05 -10.57 -10.86
N GLY A 64 6.99 -11.08 -11.66
CA GLY A 64 7.96 -10.25 -12.38
C GLY A 64 7.27 -9.25 -13.29
N GLY A 65 7.69 -7.98 -13.21
CA GLY A 65 7.06 -6.89 -13.95
C GLY A 65 5.68 -6.46 -13.45
N GLU A 66 5.17 -6.98 -12.34
CA GLU A 66 3.92 -6.47 -11.74
C GLU A 66 4.15 -5.15 -11.00
N VAL A 67 3.12 -4.31 -10.94
CA VAL A 67 3.12 -3.12 -10.09
C VAL A 67 2.59 -3.51 -8.71
N CYS A 68 3.35 -3.20 -7.67
CA CYS A 68 3.00 -3.53 -6.31
C CYS A 68 3.27 -2.37 -5.36
N PHE A 69 2.76 -2.52 -4.14
CA PHE A 69 3.27 -1.80 -3.00
C PHE A 69 4.62 -2.41 -2.56
N PRO A 70 5.49 -1.66 -1.86
CA PRO A 70 6.67 -2.24 -1.23
C PRO A 70 6.27 -3.33 -0.23
N GLY A 71 7.00 -4.44 -0.21
CA GLY A 71 6.71 -5.54 0.70
C GLY A 71 7.03 -6.93 0.18
N GLY A 72 6.94 -7.90 1.08
CA GLY A 72 7.32 -9.28 0.80
C GLY A 72 6.87 -10.25 1.88
N MET A 73 7.55 -11.39 1.95
CA MET A 73 7.17 -12.50 2.81
C MET A 73 7.65 -12.27 4.23
N GLN A 74 6.88 -12.74 5.23
CA GLN A 74 7.36 -12.74 6.59
C GLN A 74 8.53 -13.74 6.74
N GLU A 75 9.64 -13.26 7.30
CA GLU A 75 10.80 -14.08 7.62
C GLU A 75 10.84 -14.48 9.10
N SER A 76 11.69 -15.45 9.45
CA SER A 76 11.81 -15.94 10.82
C SER A 76 12.31 -14.88 11.82
N GLY A 77 12.97 -13.83 11.34
CA GLY A 77 13.41 -12.70 12.13
C GLY A 77 12.31 -11.68 12.43
N ASP A 78 11.22 -11.68 11.65
CA ASP A 78 10.14 -10.71 11.76
C ASP A 78 9.16 -11.12 12.87
N ARG A 79 9.11 -10.37 13.97
CA ARG A 79 8.22 -10.65 15.10
C ARG A 79 6.79 -10.22 14.83
N THR A 80 6.60 -9.27 13.91
CA THR A 80 5.28 -8.71 13.58
C THR A 80 5.13 -8.44 12.09
N ILE A 81 3.89 -8.35 11.61
CA ILE A 81 3.56 -7.91 10.24
C ILE A 81 4.13 -6.52 9.93
N LEU A 82 4.15 -5.63 10.93
CA LEU A 82 4.73 -4.31 10.78
C LEU A 82 6.24 -4.40 10.54
N GLU A 83 6.95 -5.24 11.30
CA GLU A 83 8.39 -5.46 11.10
C GLU A 83 8.69 -5.99 9.69
N THR A 84 7.90 -6.95 9.19
CA THR A 84 8.01 -7.42 7.80
C THR A 84 7.85 -6.28 6.79
N ALA A 85 6.78 -5.48 6.90
CA ALA A 85 6.54 -4.40 5.94
C ALA A 85 7.66 -3.34 5.96
N LEU A 86 8.19 -3.02 7.15
CA LEU A 86 9.27 -2.04 7.32
C LEU A 86 10.60 -2.56 6.77
N ARG A 87 10.96 -3.81 7.08
CA ARG A 87 12.18 -4.46 6.56
C ARG A 87 12.17 -4.52 5.04
N GLU A 88 11.10 -5.07 4.46
CA GLU A 88 10.96 -5.22 3.01
C GLU A 88 10.97 -3.85 2.30
N THR A 89 10.31 -2.84 2.88
CA THR A 89 10.37 -1.47 2.32
C THR A 89 11.79 -0.93 2.32
N GLU A 90 12.54 -1.13 3.41
CA GLU A 90 13.93 -0.69 3.51
C GLU A 90 14.82 -1.43 2.50
N GLU A 91 14.67 -2.75 2.36
CA GLU A 91 15.42 -3.57 1.40
C GLU A 91 15.14 -3.17 -0.06
N GLU A 92 13.88 -2.92 -0.42
CA GLU A 92 13.47 -2.61 -1.79
C GLU A 92 13.78 -1.17 -2.20
N THR A 93 13.78 -0.22 -1.26
CA THR A 93 13.79 1.24 -1.56
C THR A 93 14.81 2.07 -0.80
N ALA A 94 15.53 1.47 0.16
CA ALA A 94 16.41 2.13 1.13
C ALA A 94 15.72 3.20 2.00
N ILE A 95 14.38 3.16 2.12
CA ILE A 95 13.66 4.04 3.04
C ILE A 95 13.78 3.46 4.46
N PRO A 96 14.48 4.12 5.39
CA PRO A 96 14.66 3.58 6.72
C PRO A 96 13.35 3.63 7.54
N PRO A 97 13.11 2.66 8.44
CA PRO A 97 11.87 2.54 9.21
C PRO A 97 11.44 3.81 9.97
N HIS A 98 12.40 4.60 10.47
CA HIS A 98 12.10 5.83 11.23
C HIS A 98 11.44 6.94 10.39
N ARG A 99 11.48 6.85 9.06
CA ARG A 99 10.80 7.78 8.15
C ARG A 99 9.36 7.38 7.87
N ILE A 100 8.94 6.23 8.39
CA ILE A 100 7.62 5.64 8.19
C ILE A 100 6.86 5.79 9.50
N ARG A 101 5.74 6.51 9.45
CA ARG A 101 4.79 6.58 10.58
C ARG A 101 3.63 5.63 10.29
N PRO A 102 3.57 4.45 10.93
CA PRO A 102 2.46 3.52 10.74
C PRO A 102 1.16 4.12 11.28
N LEU A 103 0.07 3.91 10.56
CA LEU A 103 -1.27 4.34 10.94
C LEU A 103 -2.14 3.17 11.37
N ALA A 104 -2.11 2.08 10.60
CA ALA A 104 -2.90 0.88 10.87
C ALA A 104 -2.37 -0.33 10.08
N VAL A 105 -2.73 -1.51 10.55
CA VAL A 105 -2.67 -2.76 9.76
C VAL A 105 -4.11 -3.07 9.35
N LEU A 106 -4.35 -3.34 8.07
CA LEU A 106 -5.66 -3.72 7.57
C LEU A 106 -5.79 -5.25 7.56
N PRO A 107 -7.02 -5.80 7.64
CA PRO A 107 -7.22 -7.23 7.49
C PRO A 107 -6.66 -7.75 6.16
N PRO A 108 -6.07 -8.96 6.13
CA PRO A 108 -5.30 -9.43 5.00
C PRO A 108 -6.17 -9.66 3.76
N GLU A 109 -5.52 -9.52 2.60
CA GLU A 109 -6.05 -10.01 1.33
C GLU A 109 -5.45 -11.39 1.04
N CYS A 110 -6.30 -12.40 0.92
CA CYS A 110 -5.88 -13.75 0.61
C CYS A 110 -5.64 -13.93 -0.89
N THR A 111 -4.51 -14.54 -1.25
CA THR A 111 -4.28 -15.12 -2.57
C THR A 111 -4.81 -16.55 -2.59
N VAL A 112 -5.86 -16.78 -3.38
CA VAL A 112 -6.47 -18.12 -3.51
C VAL A 112 -5.47 -19.12 -4.11
N VAL A 113 -4.66 -18.67 -5.07
CA VAL A 113 -3.75 -19.56 -5.84
C VAL A 113 -2.46 -19.88 -5.08
N SER A 114 -1.87 -18.92 -4.38
CA SER A 114 -0.55 -19.09 -3.72
C SER A 114 -0.63 -19.34 -2.22
N ALA A 115 -1.84 -19.34 -1.64
CA ALA A 115 -2.10 -19.51 -0.22
C ALA A 115 -1.24 -18.59 0.66
N VAL A 116 -1.28 -17.29 0.34
CA VAL A 116 -0.60 -16.22 1.09
C VAL A 116 -1.64 -15.22 1.61
N ASN A 117 -1.50 -14.84 2.88
CA ASN A 117 -2.21 -13.71 3.46
C ASN A 117 -1.32 -12.48 3.35
N VAL A 118 -1.73 -11.52 2.51
CA VAL A 118 -1.02 -10.25 2.31
C VAL A 118 -1.65 -9.20 3.20
N HIS A 119 -0.92 -8.79 4.23
CA HIS A 119 -1.34 -7.81 5.22
C HIS A 119 -0.95 -6.39 4.81
N PRO A 120 -1.90 -5.47 4.57
CA PRO A 120 -1.58 -4.09 4.23
C PRO A 120 -1.31 -3.27 5.49
N VAL A 121 -0.11 -2.70 5.59
CA VAL A 121 0.27 -1.73 6.61
C VAL A 121 0.14 -0.34 6.02
N VAL A 122 -0.82 0.47 6.48
CA VAL A 122 -0.93 1.86 6.04
C VAL A 122 0.07 2.70 6.81
N GLY A 123 0.88 3.49 6.10
CA GLY A 123 1.88 4.35 6.72
C GLY A 123 2.08 5.66 5.96
N VAL A 124 2.52 6.69 6.68
CA VAL A 124 2.90 7.97 6.10
C VAL A 124 4.41 8.05 6.01
N LEU A 125 4.94 8.31 4.81
CA LEU A 125 6.35 8.54 4.58
C LEU A 125 6.70 10.02 4.81
N SER A 126 7.89 10.26 5.35
CA SER A 126 8.42 11.61 5.59
C SER A 126 9.71 11.86 4.82
N GLY A 127 9.83 13.06 4.23
CA GLY A 127 10.99 13.55 3.48
C GLY A 127 11.24 12.90 2.10
N VAL A 128 10.33 12.04 1.64
CA VAL A 128 10.40 11.44 0.30
C VAL A 128 9.49 12.29 -0.59
N HIS A 129 10.07 12.97 -1.57
CA HIS A 129 9.41 13.98 -2.38
C HIS A 129 9.36 13.62 -3.86
N SER A 130 10.34 12.85 -4.35
CA SER A 130 10.33 12.27 -5.69
C SER A 130 10.86 10.84 -5.68
N VAL A 131 10.70 10.14 -6.80
CA VAL A 131 11.29 8.80 -6.98
C VAL A 131 12.82 8.82 -6.98
N ASP A 132 13.44 9.97 -7.23
CA ASP A 132 14.89 10.15 -7.21
C ASP A 132 15.46 10.13 -5.77
N ASP A 133 14.61 10.29 -4.76
CA ASP A 133 14.99 10.14 -3.35
C ASP A 133 15.15 8.67 -2.92
N LEU A 134 14.84 7.72 -3.80
CA LEU A 134 14.88 6.28 -3.54
C LEU A 134 16.19 5.67 -4.03
N THR A 135 16.67 4.66 -3.31
CA THR A 135 17.72 3.76 -3.82
C THR A 135 17.11 2.38 -3.98
N LEU A 136 16.75 2.04 -5.21
CA LEU A 136 16.05 0.80 -5.50
C LEU A 136 17.02 -0.39 -5.52
N ASN A 137 16.64 -1.49 -4.88
CA ASN A 137 17.33 -2.76 -5.06
C ASN A 137 17.00 -3.33 -6.44
N SER A 138 17.92 -3.19 -7.40
CA SER A 138 17.72 -3.60 -8.79
C SER A 138 17.50 -5.11 -8.99
N GLU A 139 17.84 -5.94 -7.99
CA GLU A 139 17.57 -7.38 -8.06
C GLU A 139 16.07 -7.69 -7.92
N GLU A 140 15.32 -6.81 -7.27
CA GLU A 140 13.91 -7.03 -6.95
C GLU A 140 12.98 -5.98 -7.54
N VAL A 141 13.47 -4.75 -7.71
CA VAL A 141 12.70 -3.59 -8.16
C VAL A 141 13.39 -2.95 -9.35
N GLN A 142 12.70 -2.89 -10.48
CA GLN A 142 13.23 -2.27 -11.69
C GLN A 142 12.92 -0.77 -11.78
N ASP A 143 11.83 -0.31 -11.15
CA ASP A 143 11.37 1.07 -11.27
C ASP A 143 10.36 1.42 -10.16
N ALA A 144 10.08 2.70 -9.96
CA ALA A 144 9.10 3.20 -8.99
C ALA A 144 8.28 4.35 -9.58
N CYS A 145 7.08 4.57 -9.04
CA CYS A 145 6.28 5.74 -9.41
C CYS A 145 5.47 6.26 -8.23
N MET A 146 5.21 7.56 -8.24
CA MET A 146 4.30 8.21 -7.29
C MET A 146 3.04 8.65 -8.03
N VAL A 147 1.88 8.29 -7.48
CA VAL A 147 0.60 8.55 -8.13
C VAL A 147 -0.30 9.33 -7.17
N PRO A 148 -0.87 10.48 -7.58
CA PRO A 148 -1.80 11.23 -6.75
C PRO A 148 -2.95 10.34 -6.28
N TYR A 149 -3.19 10.30 -4.97
CA TYR A 149 -4.17 9.42 -4.34
C TYR A 149 -5.60 9.67 -4.86
N SER A 150 -5.90 10.94 -5.18
CA SER A 150 -7.20 11.36 -5.72
C SER A 150 -7.56 10.69 -7.05
N LEU A 151 -6.58 10.20 -7.83
CA LEU A 151 -6.85 9.47 -9.08
C LEU A 151 -7.60 8.16 -8.85
N PHE A 152 -7.48 7.58 -7.66
CA PHE A 152 -8.11 6.31 -7.33
C PHE A 152 -9.55 6.46 -6.81
N PHE A 153 -10.07 7.69 -6.72
CA PHE A 153 -11.48 7.93 -6.36
C PHE A 153 -12.43 7.64 -7.52
N ALA A 154 -11.93 7.74 -8.76
CA ALA A 154 -12.67 7.24 -9.91
C ALA A 154 -12.81 5.71 -9.82
N PRO A 155 -13.97 5.13 -10.19
CA PRO A 155 -14.14 3.69 -10.21
C PRO A 155 -13.08 2.99 -11.10
N PRO A 156 -12.50 1.86 -10.66
CA PRO A 156 -11.60 1.08 -11.49
C PRO A 156 -12.32 0.45 -12.67
N VAL A 157 -11.53 0.03 -13.67
CA VAL A 157 -12.01 -0.95 -14.65
C VAL A 157 -12.13 -2.29 -13.94
N LEU A 158 -13.21 -3.04 -14.24
CA LEU A 158 -13.38 -4.39 -13.72
C LEU A 158 -12.90 -5.40 -14.75
N HIS A 159 -12.00 -6.28 -14.32
CA HIS A 159 -11.45 -7.35 -15.15
C HIS A 159 -11.80 -8.70 -14.57
N SER A 160 -12.49 -9.53 -15.34
CA SER A 160 -12.92 -10.87 -14.89
C SER A 160 -12.03 -11.95 -15.49
N VAL A 161 -11.56 -12.87 -14.65
CA VAL A 161 -10.78 -14.05 -15.04
C VAL A 161 -11.41 -15.31 -14.46
N LEU A 162 -11.20 -16.44 -15.12
CA LEU A 162 -11.62 -17.75 -14.60
C LEU A 162 -10.49 -18.33 -13.72
N VAL A 163 -10.79 -18.58 -12.44
CA VAL A 163 -9.89 -19.22 -11.49
C VAL A 163 -10.58 -20.50 -11.02
N HIS A 164 -9.99 -21.66 -11.29
CA HIS A 164 -10.57 -22.98 -10.96
C HIS A 164 -12.02 -23.19 -11.46
N GLY A 165 -12.38 -22.56 -12.58
CA GLY A 165 -13.74 -22.63 -13.15
C GLY A 165 -14.73 -21.62 -12.58
N GLU A 166 -14.33 -20.82 -11.58
CA GLU A 166 -15.14 -19.73 -11.05
C GLU A 166 -14.71 -18.38 -11.64
N GLN A 167 -15.67 -17.53 -11.97
CA GLN A 167 -15.40 -16.19 -12.47
C GLN A 167 -15.05 -15.27 -11.29
N VAL A 168 -13.79 -14.82 -11.25
CA VAL A 168 -13.30 -13.88 -10.24
C VAL A 168 -13.06 -12.53 -10.90
N THR A 169 -13.61 -11.48 -10.32
CA THR A 169 -13.46 -10.11 -10.82
C THR A 169 -12.47 -9.33 -9.96
N TYR A 170 -11.54 -8.65 -10.63
CA TYR A 170 -10.51 -7.83 -10.02
C TYR A 170 -10.66 -6.37 -10.47
N PRO A 171 -10.39 -5.41 -9.57
CA PRO A 171 -10.20 -4.02 -9.99
C PRO A 171 -8.88 -3.88 -10.75
N GLU A 172 -8.88 -3.02 -11.75
CA GLU A 172 -7.73 -2.66 -12.57
C GLU A 172 -7.65 -1.14 -12.70
N TYR A 173 -6.44 -0.61 -12.51
CA TYR A 173 -6.12 0.80 -12.67
C TYR A 173 -4.98 0.96 -13.68
N PHE A 174 -5.09 1.98 -14.54
CA PHE A 174 -4.00 2.43 -15.39
C PHE A 174 -3.37 3.67 -14.77
N LEU A 175 -2.10 3.56 -14.41
CA LEU A 175 -1.35 4.65 -13.82
C LEU A 175 -0.93 5.65 -14.91
N PRO A 176 -0.66 6.92 -14.57
CA PRO A 176 -0.31 7.95 -15.56
C PRO A 176 0.91 7.62 -16.43
N ASN A 177 1.84 6.81 -15.93
CA ASN A 177 3.01 6.33 -16.66
C ASN A 177 2.71 5.10 -17.56
N GLY A 178 1.44 4.75 -17.75
CA GLY A 178 1.00 3.62 -18.57
C GLY A 178 1.10 2.26 -17.88
N TRP A 179 1.53 2.21 -16.61
CA TRP A 179 1.59 0.95 -15.89
C TRP A 179 0.21 0.45 -15.47
N ARG A 180 0.06 -0.87 -15.51
CA ARG A 180 -1.15 -1.57 -15.08
C ARG A 180 -1.02 -2.04 -13.64
N LEU A 181 -1.95 -1.61 -12.80
CA LEU A 181 -2.10 -2.03 -11.41
C LEU A 181 -3.33 -2.93 -11.29
N TRP A 182 -3.13 -4.17 -10.84
CA TRP A 182 -4.18 -5.20 -10.79
C TRP A 182 -3.92 -6.20 -9.65
N GLY A 183 -4.77 -7.22 -9.51
CA GLY A 183 -4.57 -8.30 -8.55
C GLY A 183 -4.74 -7.87 -7.09
N VAL A 184 -3.91 -8.41 -6.19
CA VAL A 184 -3.97 -8.12 -4.75
C VAL A 184 -3.76 -6.64 -4.47
N THR A 185 -2.75 -6.02 -5.09
CA THR A 185 -2.44 -4.60 -4.88
C THR A 185 -3.64 -3.71 -5.21
N ALA A 186 -4.33 -3.98 -6.32
CA ALA A 186 -5.52 -3.23 -6.71
C ALA A 186 -6.72 -3.45 -5.78
N ARG A 187 -6.88 -4.67 -5.21
CA ARG A 187 -7.91 -4.97 -4.19
C ARG A 187 -7.65 -4.21 -2.89
N ILE A 188 -6.41 -4.23 -2.40
CA ILE A 188 -5.97 -3.44 -1.24
C ILE A 188 -6.28 -1.96 -1.46
N LEU A 189 -5.87 -1.41 -2.60
CA LEU A 189 -6.10 -0.01 -2.93
C LEU A 189 -7.59 0.32 -2.99
N ARG A 190 -8.41 -0.53 -3.62
CA ARG A 190 -9.86 -0.32 -3.69
C ARG A 190 -10.47 -0.26 -2.29
N ARG A 191 -10.06 -1.17 -1.39
CA ARG A 191 -10.54 -1.18 0.00
C ARG A 191 -10.18 0.11 0.73
N ILE A 192 -8.96 0.60 0.57
CA ILE A 192 -8.49 1.85 1.19
C ILE A 192 -9.29 3.05 0.68
N VAL A 193 -9.53 3.12 -0.64
CA VAL A 193 -10.39 4.16 -1.23
C VAL A 193 -11.79 4.09 -0.60
N THR A 194 -12.44 2.93 -0.59
CA THR A 194 -13.79 2.78 0.00
C THR A 194 -13.83 3.22 1.47
N LEU A 195 -12.81 2.86 2.27
CA LEU A 195 -12.71 3.28 3.67
C LEU A 195 -12.55 4.80 3.82
N SER A 196 -11.92 5.47 2.85
CA SER A 196 -11.58 6.89 2.91
C SER A 196 -12.75 7.79 2.48
N VAL A 197 -13.50 7.42 1.44
CA VAL A 197 -14.71 8.15 1.00
C VAL A 197 -15.96 7.83 1.84
N GLY A 198 -15.95 6.71 2.56
CA GLY A 198 -17.11 6.20 3.29
C GLY A 198 -18.05 5.39 2.40
N GLU A 199 -18.65 4.34 2.97
CA GLU A 199 -19.71 3.54 2.35
C GLU A 199 -20.88 4.47 1.97
N GLY A 200 -20.98 4.85 0.69
CA GLY A 200 -22.01 5.77 0.23
C GLY A 200 -21.72 6.47 -1.09
N VAL A 201 -21.61 5.69 -2.18
CA VAL A 201 -22.06 6.10 -3.52
C VAL A 201 -22.92 4.97 -4.07
#